data_AF-A0A6F9DMQ7-F1
#
_entry.id   AF-A0A6F9DMQ7-F1
#
_cell.length_a   1.000
_cell.length_b   1.000
_cell.length_c   1.000
_cell.angle_alpha   90.00
_cell.angle_beta   90.00
_cell.angle_gamma   90.00
#
_symmetry.space_group_name_H-M   'P 1'
#
loop_
_entity.id
_entity.type
_entity.pdbx_description
1 polymer ?
#
loop_
_entity_poly.entity_id
_entity_poly.type
_entity_poly.pdbx_seq_one_letter_code
_entity_poly.pdbx_strand_id
1 'polypeptide(L)'
;MGDRKPSCLVICSSHKEGVCAQSFIHAFTLTNSAFTLSIATPQGIPVDFVNVDDNSRRWVSEFRTKSYASPMKLESVEASQYNALLIPNSPGALYDLVKHDSVKHILRAFTNDKKPICAVGFGTVVLAAGKLENNEWCCKGYSLTGPSVYELIQRKDFSTLPIIFEDFAKDNFASYTASEPGAVHVVVDRHLITGQNSQSTLTAVQNLILATNAR
;
A
#
# COMPACT_ATOMS: atom_id res chain seq x y z
N MET A 1 29.64 -0.96 14.83
CA MET A 1 29.08 -0.48 13.54
C MET A 1 27.58 -0.43 13.78
N GLY A 2 26.99 0.74 13.99
CA GLY A 2 25.58 0.82 14.39
C GLY A 2 24.69 0.26 13.29
N ASP A 3 23.78 -0.66 13.61
CA ASP A 3 22.88 -1.26 12.62
C ASP A 3 22.11 -0.16 11.89
N ARG A 4 22.38 -0.03 10.60
CA ARG A 4 21.68 0.92 9.74
C ARG A 4 20.25 0.40 9.57
N LYS A 5 19.25 1.24 9.87
CA LYS A 5 17.83 0.88 9.66
C LYS A 5 17.61 0.38 8.23
N PRO A 6 16.84 -0.70 8.02
CA PRO A 6 16.48 -1.16 6.68
C PRO A 6 15.75 -0.06 5.91
N SER A 7 15.85 -0.08 4.58
CA SER A 7 15.16 0.88 3.70
C SER A 7 13.75 0.40 3.34
N CYS A 8 12.77 1.30 3.37
CA CYS A 8 11.39 1.00 2.98
C CYS A 8 10.89 2.03 1.97
N LEU A 9 10.38 1.54 0.85
CA LEU A 9 9.71 2.34 -0.17
C LEU A 9 8.23 2.47 0.20
N VAL A 10 7.72 3.71 0.19
CA VAL A 10 6.30 3.99 0.35
C VAL A 10 5.76 4.50 -0.98
N ILE A 11 4.85 3.76 -1.61
CA ILE A 11 4.18 4.19 -2.85
C ILE A 11 2.85 4.85 -2.49
N CYS A 12 2.68 6.11 -2.89
CA CYS A 12 1.45 6.87 -2.68
C CYS A 12 0.83 7.29 -4.01
N SER A 13 -0.50 7.42 -4.02
CA SER A 13 -1.24 7.99 -5.15
C SER A 13 -1.00 9.50 -5.23
N SER A 14 -1.02 10.04 -6.45
CA SER A 14 -1.06 11.48 -6.73
C SER A 14 -2.40 11.91 -7.33
N HIS A 15 -3.38 11.00 -7.40
CA HIS A 15 -4.73 11.31 -7.85
C HIS A 15 -5.48 12.15 -6.81
N LYS A 16 -6.49 12.93 -7.23
CA LYS A 16 -7.29 13.82 -6.35
C LYS A 16 -8.04 13.10 -5.21
N GLU A 17 -8.33 11.81 -5.39
CA GLU A 17 -8.93 10.96 -4.33
C GLU A 17 -7.90 10.54 -3.27
N GLY A 18 -6.62 10.87 -3.50
CA GLY A 18 -5.55 10.97 -2.52
C GLY A 18 -5.25 9.72 -1.69
N VAL A 19 -4.56 9.98 -0.59
CA VAL A 19 -4.20 9.01 0.45
C VAL A 19 -5.00 9.31 1.72
N CYS A 20 -5.54 8.28 2.37
CA CYS A 20 -6.31 8.47 3.60
C CYS A 20 -5.40 8.98 4.72
N ALA A 21 -5.68 10.20 5.22
CA ALA A 21 -4.84 10.89 6.20
C ALA A 21 -4.60 10.06 7.46
N GLN A 22 -5.67 9.60 8.12
CA GLN A 22 -5.56 8.89 9.39
C GLN A 22 -4.77 7.58 9.27
N SER A 23 -5.04 6.82 8.20
CA SER A 23 -4.28 5.59 7.93
C SER A 23 -2.82 5.91 7.63
N PHE A 24 -2.54 6.96 6.86
CA PHE A 24 -1.17 7.31 6.51
C PHE A 24 -0.37 7.78 7.72
N ILE A 25 -0.96 8.57 8.62
CA ILE A 25 -0.30 9.01 9.87
C ILE A 25 0.20 7.81 10.66
N HIS A 26 -0.67 6.82 10.88
CA HIS A 26 -0.33 5.61 11.62
C HIS A 26 0.75 4.80 10.90
N ALA A 27 0.59 4.58 9.59
CA ALA A 27 1.54 3.81 8.79
C ALA A 27 2.91 4.48 8.73
N PHE A 28 2.96 5.78 8.42
CA PHE A 28 4.18 6.57 8.29
C PHE A 28 4.91 6.69 9.63
N THR A 29 4.20 7.00 10.72
CA THR A 29 4.84 7.15 12.05
C THR A 29 5.53 5.86 12.46
N LEU A 30 4.84 4.72 12.35
CA LEU A 30 5.39 3.44 12.74
C LEU A 30 6.53 2.99 11.81
N THR A 31 6.35 3.11 10.49
CA THR A 31 7.40 2.75 9.53
C THR A 31 8.63 3.66 9.64
N ASN A 32 8.49 4.97 9.82
CA ASN A 32 9.61 5.90 9.98
C ASN A 32 10.42 5.64 11.26
N SER A 33 9.80 5.03 12.28
CA SER A 33 10.50 4.59 13.48
C SER A 33 11.42 3.39 13.23
N ALA A 34 11.08 2.51 12.29
CA ALA A 34 11.78 1.24 12.03
C ALA A 34 12.68 1.26 10.78
N PHE A 35 12.36 2.10 9.79
CA PHE A 35 12.99 2.12 8.47
C PHE A 35 13.56 3.50 8.13
N THR A 36 14.48 3.51 7.16
CA THR A 36 14.76 4.71 6.36
C THR A 36 13.76 4.77 5.23
N LEU A 37 12.92 5.81 5.18
CA LEU A 37 11.82 5.91 4.22
C LEU A 37 12.19 6.69 2.96
N SER A 38 11.64 6.25 1.84
CA SER A 38 11.50 7.05 0.62
C SER A 38 10.06 6.98 0.14
N ILE A 39 9.49 8.12 -0.23
CA ILE A 39 8.13 8.19 -0.78
C ILE A 39 8.24 8.35 -2.30
N ALA A 40 7.49 7.55 -3.05
CA ALA A 40 7.36 7.68 -4.49
C ALA A 40 5.90 7.86 -4.90
N THR A 41 5.68 8.74 -5.87
CA THR A 41 4.36 9.01 -6.46
C THR A 41 4.48 9.14 -7.99
N PRO A 42 3.39 8.99 -8.75
CA PRO A 42 3.41 9.28 -10.18
C PRO A 42 3.94 10.69 -10.43
N GLN A 43 4.94 10.80 -11.32
CA GLN A 43 5.63 12.05 -11.65
C GLN A 43 6.30 12.80 -10.48
N GLY A 44 6.37 12.23 -9.27
CA GLY A 44 6.92 12.90 -8.08
C GLY A 44 6.03 14.03 -7.57
N ILE A 45 4.72 13.98 -7.86
CA ILE A 45 3.76 14.95 -7.36
C ILE A 45 3.58 14.76 -5.84
N PRO A 46 3.61 15.82 -5.02
CA PRO A 46 3.37 15.73 -3.59
C PRO A 46 2.07 14.99 -3.23
N VAL A 47 2.09 14.27 -2.11
CA VAL A 47 0.93 13.50 -1.66
C VAL A 47 -0.21 14.42 -1.23
N ASP A 48 -1.39 14.19 -1.81
CA ASP A 48 -2.64 14.78 -1.34
C ASP A 48 -3.36 13.84 -0.37
N PHE A 49 -3.85 14.42 0.73
CA PHE A 49 -4.52 13.70 1.80
C PHE A 49 -6.03 13.92 1.76
N VAL A 50 -6.78 12.84 1.81
CA VAL A 50 -8.25 12.84 1.96
C VAL A 50 -8.65 12.39 3.35
N ASN A 51 -9.91 12.66 3.71
CA ASN A 51 -10.46 12.41 5.05
C ASN A 51 -9.65 13.12 6.15
N VAL A 52 -9.18 14.34 5.87
CA VAL A 52 -8.51 15.20 6.85
C VAL A 52 -9.56 15.77 7.80
N ASP A 53 -9.43 15.46 9.08
CA ASP A 53 -10.22 15.94 10.20
C ASP A 53 -9.37 16.83 11.13
N ASP A 54 -9.94 17.27 12.24
CA ASP A 54 -9.23 18.16 13.18
C ASP A 54 -8.05 17.46 13.88
N ASN A 55 -8.08 16.13 14.00
CA ASN A 55 -7.00 15.35 14.62
C ASN A 55 -5.80 15.19 13.67
N SER A 56 -6.04 15.16 12.36
CA SER A 56 -5.01 14.94 11.33
C SER A 56 -4.51 16.23 10.67
N ARG A 57 -5.28 17.33 10.71
CA ARG A 57 -4.97 18.60 10.03
C ARG A 57 -3.59 19.15 10.37
N ARG A 58 -3.27 19.20 11.67
CA ARG A 58 -1.96 19.70 12.14
C ARG A 58 -0.82 18.83 11.61
N TRP A 59 -0.95 17.51 11.73
CA TRP A 59 0.06 16.57 11.25
C TRP A 59 0.28 16.70 9.75
N VAL A 60 -0.78 16.80 8.94
CA VAL A 60 -0.69 16.98 7.49
C VAL A 60 0.04 18.27 7.13
N SER A 61 -0.26 19.37 7.84
CA SER A 61 0.45 20.64 7.64
C SER A 61 1.93 20.50 7.96
N GLU A 62 2.28 19.85 9.08
CA GLU A 62 3.68 19.64 9.46
C GLU A 62 4.40 18.71 8.47
N PHE A 63 3.77 17.62 8.05
CA PHE A 63 4.28 16.68 7.05
C PHE A 63 4.73 17.40 5.79
N ARG A 64 3.87 18.29 5.24
CA ARG A 64 4.13 19.04 4.01
C ARG A 64 5.37 19.95 4.06
N THR A 65 5.87 20.29 5.25
CA THR A 65 7.07 21.12 5.41
C THR A 65 8.38 20.34 5.41
N LYS A 66 8.31 19.01 5.43
CA LYS A 66 9.48 18.14 5.61
C LYS A 66 10.04 17.69 4.26
N SER A 67 11.34 17.37 4.23
CA SER A 67 12.02 16.94 3.00
C SER A 67 11.41 15.69 2.36
N TYR A 68 10.90 14.75 3.16
CA TYR A 68 10.22 13.55 2.66
C TYR A 68 8.86 13.83 2.00
N ALA A 69 8.30 15.04 2.13
CA ALA A 69 7.09 15.43 1.42
C ALA A 69 7.32 15.81 -0.04
N SER A 70 8.59 15.80 -0.49
CA SER A 70 8.98 15.85 -1.90
C SER A 70 9.27 14.43 -2.40
N PRO A 71 8.27 13.70 -2.93
CA PRO A 71 8.44 12.32 -3.34
C PRO A 71 9.29 12.22 -4.61
N MET A 72 9.94 11.07 -4.75
CA MET A 72 10.57 10.70 -6.02
C MET A 72 9.52 10.30 -7.06
N LYS A 73 9.91 10.37 -8.33
CA LYS A 73 9.10 9.81 -9.42
C LYS A 73 9.13 8.28 -9.36
N LEU A 74 8.00 7.63 -9.60
CA LEU A 74 7.94 6.16 -9.66
C LEU A 74 8.88 5.58 -10.72
N GLU A 75 9.07 6.28 -11.83
CA GLU A 75 9.99 5.93 -12.91
C GLU A 75 11.47 5.94 -12.50
N SER A 76 11.81 6.61 -11.39
CA SER A 76 13.16 6.68 -10.85
C SER A 76 13.42 5.69 -9.71
N VAL A 77 12.44 4.82 -9.40
CA VAL A 77 12.56 3.85 -8.32
C VAL A 77 13.39 2.65 -8.74
N GLU A 78 14.50 2.45 -8.05
CA GLU A 78 15.31 1.22 -8.14
C GLU A 78 14.92 0.26 -7.01
N ALA A 79 14.04 -0.71 -7.30
CA ALA A 79 13.48 -1.63 -6.30
C ALA A 79 14.55 -2.44 -5.52
N SER A 80 15.73 -2.62 -6.09
CA SER A 80 16.87 -3.29 -5.45
C SER A 80 17.37 -2.55 -4.20
N GLN A 81 17.20 -1.23 -4.12
CA GLN A 81 17.67 -0.38 -3.01
C GLN A 81 16.82 -0.47 -1.74
N TYR A 82 15.65 -1.12 -1.82
CA TYR A 82 14.67 -1.20 -0.74
C TYR A 82 14.57 -2.60 -0.17
N ASN A 83 14.46 -2.71 1.14
CA ASN A 83 14.21 -3.99 1.83
C ASN A 83 12.71 -4.31 1.90
N ALA A 84 11.85 -3.30 1.95
CA ALA A 84 10.41 -3.43 2.14
C ALA A 84 9.62 -2.45 1.27
N LEU A 85 8.38 -2.82 0.93
CA LEU A 85 7.42 -1.97 0.23
C LEU A 85 6.18 -1.77 1.11
N LEU A 86 5.77 -0.53 1.29
CA LEU A 86 4.49 -0.14 1.90
C LEU A 86 3.61 0.58 0.87
N ILE A 87 2.35 0.16 0.80
CA ILE A 87 1.29 0.78 0.01
C ILE A 87 0.15 1.12 0.97
N PRO A 88 0.07 2.37 1.48
CA PRO A 88 -0.92 2.75 2.47
C PRO A 88 -2.33 2.80 1.86
N ASN A 89 -3.34 2.90 2.73
CA ASN A 89 -4.73 3.08 2.28
C ASN A 89 -4.89 4.35 1.44
N SER A 90 -5.04 4.15 0.13
CA SER A 90 -4.98 5.22 -0.87
C SER A 90 -6.15 5.09 -1.84
N PRO A 91 -7.31 5.73 -1.60
CA PRO A 91 -8.44 5.68 -2.53
C PRO A 91 -8.07 6.10 -3.96
N GLY A 92 -7.12 7.03 -4.11
CA GLY A 92 -6.58 7.43 -5.42
C GLY A 92 -5.92 6.30 -6.22
N ALA A 93 -5.41 5.26 -5.55
CA ALA A 93 -4.69 4.14 -6.19
C ALA A 93 -5.53 3.36 -7.21
N LEU A 94 -6.86 3.39 -7.05
CA LEU A 94 -7.82 2.84 -8.01
C LEU A 94 -7.69 3.45 -9.41
N TYR A 95 -7.23 4.69 -9.49
CA TYR A 95 -7.27 5.51 -10.70
C TYR A 95 -5.90 5.65 -11.35
N ASP A 96 -4.83 5.80 -10.55
CA ASP A 96 -3.47 6.02 -11.06
C ASP A 96 -2.56 4.80 -10.88
N LEU A 97 -2.38 4.30 -9.65
CA LEU A 97 -1.34 3.32 -9.34
C LEU A 97 -1.60 1.94 -9.96
N VAL A 98 -2.85 1.46 -9.97
CA VAL A 98 -3.19 0.13 -10.50
C VAL A 98 -2.92 -0.02 -12.02
N LYS A 99 -2.78 1.09 -12.74
CA LYS A 99 -2.52 1.12 -14.19
C LYS A 99 -1.11 1.60 -14.54
N HIS A 100 -0.26 1.88 -13.55
CA HIS A 100 1.03 2.51 -13.77
C HIS A 100 2.12 1.47 -14.07
N ASP A 101 2.83 1.61 -15.19
CA ASP A 101 3.85 0.64 -15.61
C ASP A 101 4.99 0.48 -14.60
N SER A 102 5.52 1.59 -14.06
CA SER A 102 6.54 1.53 -13.00
C SER A 102 6.09 0.73 -11.77
N VAL A 103 4.81 0.81 -11.37
CA VAL A 103 4.27 0.02 -10.26
C VAL A 103 4.32 -1.48 -10.57
N LYS A 104 3.94 -1.88 -11.80
CA LYS A 104 4.06 -3.27 -12.25
C LYS A 104 5.51 -3.77 -12.15
N HIS A 105 6.48 -2.96 -12.58
CA HIS A 105 7.90 -3.30 -12.49
C HIS A 105 8.38 -3.43 -11.04
N ILE A 106 7.99 -2.49 -10.17
CA ILE A 106 8.34 -2.53 -8.74
C ILE A 106 7.75 -3.78 -8.09
N LEU A 107 6.46 -4.06 -8.27
CA LEU A 107 5.82 -5.24 -7.68
C LEU A 107 6.46 -6.54 -8.17
N ARG A 108 6.81 -6.63 -9.46
CA ARG A 108 7.52 -7.79 -10.00
C ARG A 108 8.87 -7.99 -9.33
N ALA A 109 9.67 -6.92 -9.20
CA ALA A 109 10.98 -6.99 -8.56
C ALA A 109 10.88 -7.43 -7.09
N PHE A 110 9.96 -6.82 -6.33
CA PHE A 110 9.73 -7.21 -4.93
C PHE A 110 9.26 -8.67 -4.81
N THR A 111 8.38 -9.13 -5.71
CA THR A 111 7.90 -10.52 -5.70
C THR A 111 9.02 -11.51 -6.02
N ASN A 112 9.83 -11.23 -7.04
CA ASN A 112 10.93 -12.10 -7.47
C ASN A 112 11.99 -12.26 -6.38
N ASP A 113 12.34 -11.15 -5.72
CA ASP A 113 13.29 -11.13 -4.59
C ASP A 113 12.65 -11.60 -3.27
N LYS A 114 11.35 -11.93 -3.32
CA LYS A 114 10.50 -12.27 -2.17
C LYS A 114 10.53 -11.19 -1.09
N LYS A 115 10.82 -9.93 -1.39
CA LYS A 115 10.92 -8.85 -0.40
C LYS A 115 9.54 -8.56 0.21
N PRO A 116 9.44 -8.22 1.51
CA PRO A 116 8.16 -7.89 2.14
C PRO A 116 7.39 -6.78 1.40
N ILE A 117 6.13 -7.05 1.09
CA ILE A 117 5.16 -6.11 0.51
C ILE A 117 3.99 -5.99 1.49
N CYS A 118 3.70 -4.79 1.96
CA CYS A 118 2.54 -4.49 2.79
C CYS A 118 1.60 -3.53 2.07
N ALA A 119 0.34 -3.94 1.89
CA ALA A 119 -0.69 -3.11 1.28
C ALA A 119 -1.93 -3.06 2.17
N VAL A 120 -2.54 -1.89 2.34
CA VAL A 120 -3.67 -1.71 3.26
C VAL A 120 -4.81 -0.97 2.59
N GLY A 121 -6.06 -1.37 2.84
CA GLY A 121 -7.25 -0.71 2.31
C GLY A 121 -7.20 -0.60 0.79
N PHE A 122 -7.54 0.56 0.23
CA PHE A 122 -7.43 0.77 -1.22
C PHE A 122 -6.00 0.67 -1.76
N GLY A 123 -4.97 0.65 -0.92
CA GLY A 123 -3.61 0.31 -1.35
C GLY A 123 -3.48 -1.13 -1.87
N THR A 124 -4.34 -2.07 -1.44
CA THR A 124 -4.29 -3.46 -1.91
C THR A 124 -4.64 -3.59 -3.38
N VAL A 125 -5.41 -2.66 -3.95
CA VAL A 125 -5.75 -2.65 -5.38
C VAL A 125 -4.51 -2.59 -6.27
N VAL A 126 -3.44 -1.98 -5.78
CA VAL A 126 -2.18 -1.84 -6.49
C VAL A 126 -1.58 -3.21 -6.82
N LEU A 127 -1.83 -4.23 -5.99
CA LEU A 127 -1.38 -5.60 -6.23
C LEU A 127 -1.90 -6.16 -7.56
N ALA A 128 -3.07 -5.72 -8.04
CA ALA A 128 -3.64 -6.17 -9.32
C ALA A 128 -2.75 -5.83 -10.53
N ALA A 129 -1.88 -4.82 -10.43
CA ALA A 129 -0.92 -4.45 -11.46
C ALA A 129 0.25 -5.46 -11.59
N GLY A 130 0.54 -6.21 -10.53
CA GLY A 130 1.73 -7.07 -10.46
C GLY A 130 1.61 -8.32 -11.34
N LYS A 131 2.41 -8.41 -12.39
CA LYS A 131 2.48 -9.59 -13.27
C LYS A 131 3.87 -10.21 -13.26
N LEU A 132 3.94 -11.54 -13.21
CA LEU A 132 5.17 -12.31 -13.42
C LEU A 132 5.62 -12.26 -14.90
N GLU A 133 6.76 -12.86 -15.22
CA GLU A 133 7.29 -12.92 -16.58
C GLU A 133 6.39 -13.70 -17.54
N ASN A 134 5.72 -14.73 -17.04
CA ASN A 134 4.73 -15.52 -17.78
C ASN A 134 3.35 -14.84 -17.88
N ASN A 135 3.25 -13.55 -17.54
CA ASN A 135 2.01 -12.75 -17.47
C ASN A 135 0.95 -13.22 -16.45
N GLU A 136 1.26 -14.19 -15.59
CA GLU A 136 0.39 -14.53 -14.46
C GLU A 136 0.41 -13.42 -13.42
N TRP A 137 -0.69 -13.29 -12.67
CA TRP A 137 -0.76 -12.38 -11.54
C TRP A 137 0.19 -12.81 -10.43
N CYS A 138 0.97 -11.89 -9.86
CA CYS A 138 2.02 -12.21 -8.90
C CYS A 138 1.47 -12.78 -7.57
N CYS A 139 0.21 -12.49 -7.25
CA CYS A 139 -0.47 -13.01 -6.06
C CYS A 139 -1.38 -14.22 -6.36
N LYS A 140 -1.28 -14.85 -7.54
CA LYS A 140 -2.00 -16.09 -7.84
C LYS A 140 -1.68 -17.17 -6.79
N GLY A 141 -2.72 -17.75 -6.19
CA GLY A 141 -2.56 -18.74 -5.11
C GLY A 141 -2.06 -18.16 -3.78
N TYR A 142 -2.08 -16.84 -3.59
CA TYR A 142 -1.83 -16.21 -2.28
C TYR A 142 -3.12 -16.09 -1.48
N SER A 143 -2.99 -16.18 -0.16
CA SER A 143 -4.00 -15.72 0.78
C SER A 143 -3.82 -14.23 1.00
N LEU A 144 -4.90 -13.46 0.89
CA LEU A 144 -4.86 -12.01 1.04
C LEU A 144 -6.20 -11.43 1.46
N THR A 145 -6.20 -10.14 1.76
CA THR A 145 -7.39 -9.34 2.04
C THR A 145 -7.28 -7.95 1.41
N GLY A 146 -8.35 -7.17 1.52
CA GLY A 146 -8.48 -5.78 1.08
C GLY A 146 -9.89 -5.28 1.46
N PRO A 147 -10.32 -4.11 0.96
CA PRO A 147 -11.68 -3.64 1.20
C PRO A 147 -12.70 -4.65 0.69
N SER A 148 -13.56 -5.13 1.59
CA SER A 148 -14.59 -6.09 1.25
C SER A 148 -15.68 -5.47 0.38
N VAL A 149 -16.36 -6.28 -0.44
CA VAL A 149 -17.55 -5.84 -1.18
C VAL A 149 -18.58 -5.25 -0.21
N TYR A 150 -18.75 -5.82 0.98
CA TYR A 150 -19.63 -5.31 2.03
C TYR A 150 -19.26 -3.90 2.54
N GLU A 151 -17.97 -3.56 2.59
CA GLU A 151 -17.51 -2.19 2.86
C GLU A 151 -17.73 -1.28 1.64
N LEU A 152 -17.46 -1.79 0.44
CA LEU A 152 -17.52 -1.00 -0.79
C LEU A 152 -18.94 -0.61 -1.19
N ILE A 153 -19.96 -1.47 -0.98
CA ILE A 153 -21.37 -1.15 -1.31
C ILE A 153 -21.93 0.03 -0.52
N GLN A 154 -21.30 0.40 0.60
CA GLN A 154 -21.70 1.56 1.42
C GLN A 154 -21.20 2.89 0.83
N ARG A 155 -20.29 2.83 -0.15
CA ARG A 155 -19.77 4.02 -0.81
C ARG A 155 -20.73 4.52 -1.87
N LYS A 156 -20.85 5.84 -1.96
CA LYS A 156 -21.69 6.51 -2.98
C LYS A 156 -21.22 6.24 -4.42
N ASP A 157 -19.92 6.02 -4.61
CA ASP A 157 -19.28 5.80 -5.90
C ASP A 157 -19.11 4.31 -6.26
N PHE A 158 -19.70 3.38 -5.49
CA PHE A 158 -19.52 1.93 -5.67
C PHE A 158 -19.72 1.48 -7.12
N SER A 159 -20.81 1.90 -7.75
CA SER A 159 -21.15 1.54 -9.14
C SER A 159 -20.17 2.03 -10.20
N THR A 160 -19.26 2.94 -9.85
CA THR A 160 -18.28 3.56 -10.75
C THR A 160 -16.84 3.19 -10.41
N LEU A 161 -16.62 2.32 -9.43
CA LEU A 161 -15.29 1.88 -9.05
C LEU A 161 -14.61 1.18 -10.25
N PRO A 162 -13.37 1.54 -10.61
CA PRO A 162 -12.67 0.91 -11.74
C PRO A 162 -12.41 -0.59 -11.56
N ILE A 163 -12.36 -1.05 -10.31
CA ILE A 163 -12.05 -2.42 -9.92
C ILE A 163 -12.58 -2.66 -8.51
N ILE A 164 -13.15 -3.84 -8.30
CA ILE A 164 -13.48 -4.39 -6.99
C ILE A 164 -12.39 -5.41 -6.67
N PHE A 165 -11.49 -5.09 -5.73
CA PHE A 165 -10.29 -5.90 -5.50
C PHE A 165 -10.62 -7.31 -4.99
N GLU A 166 -11.65 -7.46 -4.17
CA GLU A 166 -12.13 -8.77 -3.71
C GLU A 166 -12.50 -9.69 -4.88
N ASP A 167 -13.32 -9.20 -5.82
CA ASP A 167 -13.74 -9.96 -7.00
C ASP A 167 -12.53 -10.28 -7.89
N PHE A 168 -11.70 -9.27 -8.19
CA PHE A 168 -10.47 -9.47 -8.95
C PHE A 168 -9.58 -10.55 -8.35
N ALA A 169 -9.39 -10.54 -7.03
CA ALA A 169 -8.55 -11.51 -6.34
C ALA A 169 -9.10 -12.93 -6.47
N LYS A 170 -10.41 -13.12 -6.26
CA LYS A 170 -11.09 -14.41 -6.40
C LYS A 170 -11.03 -14.93 -7.84
N ASP A 171 -11.33 -14.07 -8.81
CA ASP A 171 -11.29 -14.40 -10.24
C ASP A 171 -9.88 -14.76 -10.73
N ASN A 172 -8.84 -14.26 -10.05
CA ASN A 172 -7.44 -14.56 -10.34
C ASN A 172 -6.82 -15.59 -9.37
N PHE A 173 -7.65 -16.45 -8.77
CA PHE A 173 -7.26 -17.62 -7.98
C PHE A 173 -6.46 -17.30 -6.70
N ALA A 174 -6.67 -16.15 -6.08
CA ALA A 174 -6.22 -15.90 -4.71
C ALA A 174 -7.29 -16.34 -3.69
N SER A 175 -6.83 -16.75 -2.51
CA SER A 175 -7.69 -17.05 -1.36
C SER A 175 -8.00 -15.78 -0.59
N TYR A 176 -9.06 -15.07 -1.00
CA TYR A 176 -9.50 -13.85 -0.35
C TYR A 176 -10.27 -14.13 0.94
N THR A 177 -9.95 -13.42 2.02
CA THR A 177 -10.72 -13.43 3.27
C THR A 177 -11.00 -12.02 3.75
N ALA A 178 -12.11 -11.83 4.47
CA ALA A 178 -12.47 -10.57 5.10
C ALA A 178 -13.19 -10.85 6.43
N SER A 179 -13.08 -9.89 7.34
CA SER A 179 -13.92 -9.77 8.54
C SER A 179 -15.04 -8.76 8.31
N GLU A 180 -15.87 -8.56 9.33
CA GLU A 180 -16.92 -7.52 9.34
C GLU A 180 -16.40 -6.13 8.96
N PRO A 181 -17.21 -5.29 8.29
CA PRO A 181 -16.82 -3.93 7.91
C PRO A 181 -16.22 -3.13 9.08
N GLY A 182 -15.04 -2.56 8.86
CA GLY A 182 -14.33 -1.77 9.87
C GLY A 182 -13.63 -2.58 10.97
N ALA A 183 -13.73 -3.92 10.99
CA ALA A 183 -12.94 -4.75 11.88
C ALA A 183 -11.46 -4.78 11.43
N VAL A 184 -10.56 -5.03 12.38
CA VAL A 184 -9.15 -5.31 12.07
C VAL A 184 -9.06 -6.70 11.44
N HIS A 185 -8.55 -6.76 10.20
CA HIS A 185 -8.30 -8.02 9.51
C HIS A 185 -7.02 -7.90 8.69
N VAL A 186 -6.04 -8.74 9.01
CA VAL A 186 -4.73 -8.77 8.36
C VAL A 186 -4.42 -10.20 7.94
N VAL A 187 -3.96 -10.36 6.71
CA VAL A 187 -3.49 -11.64 6.18
C VAL A 187 -2.00 -11.51 5.89
N VAL A 188 -1.22 -12.46 6.39
CA VAL A 188 0.21 -12.62 6.12
C VAL A 188 0.40 -13.95 5.41
N ASP A 189 0.90 -13.91 4.17
CA ASP A 189 1.23 -15.09 3.38
C ASP A 189 2.58 -14.87 2.68
N ARG A 190 3.57 -15.71 3.01
CA ARG A 190 4.96 -15.61 2.53
C ARG A 190 5.56 -14.22 2.81
N HIS A 191 5.70 -13.41 1.78
CA HIS A 191 6.26 -12.05 1.86
C HIS A 191 5.18 -10.97 1.63
N LEU A 192 3.91 -11.37 1.49
CA LEU A 192 2.80 -10.46 1.29
C LEU A 192 2.04 -10.27 2.61
N ILE A 193 1.86 -9.01 2.99
CA ILE A 193 1.05 -8.56 4.11
C ILE A 193 -0.07 -7.71 3.53
N THR A 194 -1.32 -8.06 3.83
CA THR A 194 -2.47 -7.27 3.42
C THR A 194 -3.37 -6.93 4.59
N GLY A 195 -3.86 -5.70 4.64
CA GLY A 195 -4.82 -5.23 5.64
C GLY A 195 -6.12 -4.78 4.97
N GLN A 196 -7.26 -5.22 5.51
CA GLN A 196 -8.57 -5.00 4.90
C GLN A 196 -8.94 -3.52 4.77
N ASN A 197 -8.74 -2.74 5.84
CA ASN A 197 -9.22 -1.35 5.93
C ASN A 197 -8.27 -0.49 6.79
N SER A 198 -8.62 0.79 7.02
CA SER A 198 -7.82 1.71 7.83
C SER A 198 -7.57 1.23 9.27
N GLN A 199 -8.46 0.43 9.86
CA GLN A 199 -8.26 -0.10 11.22
C GLN A 199 -7.18 -1.17 11.24
N SER A 200 -6.97 -1.85 10.11
CA SER A 200 -5.97 -2.89 9.94
C SER A 200 -4.54 -2.35 9.77
N THR A 201 -4.38 -1.04 9.60
CA THR A 201 -3.09 -0.40 9.27
C THR A 201 -1.99 -0.68 10.28
N LEU A 202 -2.26 -0.51 11.58
CA LEU A 202 -1.23 -0.69 12.61
C LEU A 202 -0.72 -2.13 12.62
N THR A 203 -1.63 -3.10 12.66
CA THR A 203 -1.29 -4.53 12.67
C THR A 203 -0.56 -4.95 11.39
N ALA A 204 -0.97 -4.45 10.23
CA ALA A 204 -0.30 -4.75 8.96
C ALA A 204 1.14 -4.20 8.94
N VAL A 205 1.35 -2.97 9.42
CA VAL A 205 2.69 -2.36 9.47
C VAL A 205 3.60 -3.01 10.52
N GLN A 206 3.05 -3.46 11.66
CA GLN A 206 3.80 -4.27 12.62
C GLN A 206 4.30 -5.57 11.99
N ASN A 207 3.45 -6.26 11.23
CA ASN A 207 3.86 -7.47 10.51
C ASN A 207 4.89 -7.18 9.41
N LEU A 208 4.83 -6.02 8.74
CA LEU A 208 5.87 -5.59 7.80
C LEU A 208 7.24 -5.46 8.50
N ILE A 209 7.27 -4.83 9.68
CA ILE A 209 8.50 -4.68 10.46
C ILE A 209 9.06 -6.04 10.85
N LEU A 210 8.21 -6.94 11.38
CA LEU A 210 8.62 -8.29 11.77
C LEU A 210 9.14 -9.09 10.57
N ALA A 211 8.43 -9.07 9.44
CA ALA A 211 8.81 -9.80 8.23
C ALA A 211 10.13 -9.29 7.62
N THR A 212 10.47 -8.01 7.83
CA THR A 212 11.73 -7.45 7.33
C THR A 212 12.90 -7.79 8.23
N ASN A 213 12.69 -7.84 9.55
CA ASN A 213 13.75 -8.17 10.53
C ASN A 213 14.08 -9.67 10.59
N ALA A 214 13.21 -10.55 10.09
CA ALA A 214 13.43 -11.99 10.05
C ALA A 214 14.35 -12.45 8.90
N ARG A 215 14.98 -11.51 8.18
CA ARG A 215 15.85 -11.74 7.01
C ARG A 215 17.27 -11.28 7.29
#